data_AF-A0AAX3Z2A7-F1
#
_entry.id   AF-A0AAX3Z2A7-F1
#
_cell.length_a   1.000
_cell.length_b   1.000
_cell.length_c   1.000
_cell.angle_alpha   90.00
_cell.angle_beta   90.00
_cell.angle_gamma   90.00
#
_symmetry.space_group_name_H-M   'P 1'
#
loop_
_entity.id
_entity.type
_entity.pdbx_description
1 polymer ?
#
loop_
_entity_poly.entity_id
_entity_poly.type
_entity_poly.pdbx_seq_one_letter_code
_entity_poly.pdbx_strand_id
1 'polypeptide(L)'
;MIQLRNRQNVISTGLRKPELIAPKEIASGAMQIVRASLGATEDEIITAVSRMLGFKSTSSVLKRVISDTIEQQIKDKHLKQHDGLILIDEPHVDSIRNVV
;
A
#
# COMPACT_ATOMS: atom_id res chain seq x y z
N MET A 1 -2.55 1.22 -14.94
CA MET A 1 -2.45 1.77 -13.56
C MET A 1 -3.55 1.16 -12.71
N ILE A 2 -3.22 0.49 -11.60
CA ILE A 2 -4.19 0.01 -10.61
C ILE A 2 -4.21 1.05 -9.49
N GLN A 3 -5.37 1.63 -9.17
CA GLN A 3 -5.53 2.62 -8.10
C GLN A 3 -6.38 2.06 -6.97
N LEU A 4 -6.02 2.39 -5.73
CA LEU A 4 -6.80 2.04 -4.55
C LEU A 4 -8.15 2.76 -4.60
N ARG A 5 -9.24 2.02 -4.79
CA ARG A 5 -10.61 2.58 -4.81
C ARG A 5 -11.14 2.72 -3.40
N ASN A 6 -11.65 3.90 -3.05
CA ASN A 6 -12.34 4.14 -1.78
C ASN A 6 -13.68 3.38 -1.78
N ARG A 7 -13.84 2.42 -0.85
CA ARG A 7 -15.04 1.56 -0.74
C ARG A 7 -16.00 1.98 0.39
N GLN A 8 -15.82 3.18 0.95
CA GLN A 8 -16.56 3.66 2.13
C GLN A 8 -18.09 3.72 1.92
N ASN A 9 -18.54 3.95 0.67
CA ASN A 9 -19.96 4.03 0.29
C ASN A 9 -20.53 2.75 -0.35
N VAL A 10 -19.85 1.62 -0.27
CA VAL A 10 -20.38 0.36 -0.83
C VAL A 10 -21.44 -0.22 0.12
N ILE A 11 -22.66 -0.39 -0.42
CA ILE A 11 -23.88 -0.83 0.28
C ILE A 11 -23.83 -2.33 0.62
N SER A 12 -23.12 -3.14 -0.18
CA SER A 12 -22.99 -4.58 0.08
C SER A 12 -21.94 -4.86 1.17
N THR A 13 -22.38 -5.45 2.27
CA THR A 13 -21.57 -5.84 3.43
C THR A 13 -20.42 -6.81 3.08
N GLY A 14 -20.58 -7.63 2.03
CA GLY A 14 -19.56 -8.54 1.54
C GLY A 14 -18.32 -7.85 0.95
N LEU A 15 -18.49 -6.74 0.22
CA LEU A 15 -17.39 -6.00 -0.45
C LEU A 15 -16.48 -5.24 0.52
N ARG A 16 -16.85 -5.19 1.80
CA ARG A 16 -16.07 -4.60 2.91
C ARG A 16 -15.16 -5.60 3.61
N LYS A 17 -15.07 -6.86 3.17
CA LYS A 17 -14.12 -7.79 3.77
C LYS A 17 -12.69 -7.49 3.28
N PRO A 18 -11.70 -7.34 4.18
CA PRO A 18 -10.28 -7.19 3.83
C PRO A 18 -9.80 -8.24 2.84
N GLU A 19 -10.30 -9.46 3.02
CA GLU A 19 -9.94 -10.67 2.27
C GLU A 19 -10.39 -10.62 0.80
N LEU A 20 -11.34 -9.75 0.44
CA LEU A 20 -11.83 -9.57 -0.93
C LEU A 20 -11.22 -8.36 -1.64
N ILE A 21 -10.21 -7.74 -1.03
CA ILE A 21 -9.42 -6.70 -1.67
C ILE A 21 -8.28 -7.38 -2.42
N ALA A 22 -8.11 -7.05 -3.70
CA ALA A 22 -7.02 -7.61 -4.47
C ALA A 22 -5.69 -7.17 -3.84
N PRO A 23 -4.72 -8.08 -3.60
CA PRO A 23 -3.41 -7.72 -3.05
C PRO A 23 -2.71 -6.59 -3.83
N LYS A 24 -2.93 -6.55 -5.16
CA LYS A 24 -2.43 -5.48 -6.04
C LYS A 24 -3.02 -4.09 -5.75
N GLU A 25 -4.28 -4.01 -5.30
CA GLU A 25 -4.88 -2.74 -4.86
C GLU A 25 -4.24 -2.28 -3.55
N ILE A 26 -4.02 -3.20 -2.60
CA ILE A 26 -3.33 -2.91 -1.32
C ILE A 26 -1.91 -2.42 -1.57
N ALA A 27 -1.16 -3.10 -2.44
CA ALA A 27 0.19 -2.69 -2.82
C ALA A 27 0.23 -1.28 -3.42
N SER A 28 -0.71 -0.95 -4.33
CA SER A 28 -0.84 0.40 -4.88
C SER A 28 -1.14 1.46 -3.82
N GLY A 29 -2.00 1.14 -2.86
CA GLY A 29 -2.29 1.99 -1.70
C GLY A 29 -1.06 2.22 -0.83
N ALA A 30 -0.36 1.15 -0.46
CA ALA A 30 0.86 1.22 0.34
C ALA A 30 1.95 2.05 -0.36
N MET A 31 2.19 1.83 -1.66
CA MET A 31 3.13 2.63 -2.43
C MET A 31 2.73 4.11 -2.49
N GLN A 32 1.44 4.43 -2.62
CA GLN A 32 0.98 5.82 -2.58
C GLN A 32 1.30 6.50 -1.25
N ILE A 33 1.07 5.81 -0.13
CA ILE A 33 1.40 6.32 1.20
C ILE A 33 2.89 6.51 1.36
N VAL A 34 3.71 5.54 0.97
CA VAL A 34 5.17 5.65 1.07
C VAL A 34 5.70 6.80 0.18
N ARG A 35 5.15 7.00 -1.03
CA ARG A 35 5.48 8.16 -1.88
C ARG A 35 5.12 9.48 -1.21
N ALA A 36 3.92 9.57 -0.66
CA ALA A 36 3.41 10.80 -0.04
C ALA A 36 4.16 11.16 1.26
N SER A 37 4.55 10.15 2.04
CA SER A 37 5.23 10.33 3.33
C SER A 37 6.76 10.35 3.22
N LEU A 38 7.34 10.14 2.03
CA LEU A 38 8.80 10.00 1.81
C LEU A 38 9.45 8.89 2.65
N GLY A 39 8.66 7.86 2.98
CA GLY A 39 9.01 6.83 3.94
C GLY A 39 8.00 6.75 5.07
N ALA A 40 7.64 5.53 5.46
CA ALA A 40 6.71 5.30 6.57
C ALA A 40 7.07 3.99 7.27
N THR A 41 6.79 3.92 8.57
CA THR A 41 6.87 2.65 9.31
C THR A 41 5.77 1.70 8.84
N GLU A 42 5.96 0.40 9.08
CA GLU A 42 4.97 -0.61 8.71
C GLU A 42 3.59 -0.33 9.33
N ASP A 43 3.56 0.03 10.63
CA ASP A 43 2.32 0.33 11.35
C ASP A 43 1.61 1.59 10.82
N GLU A 44 2.35 2.61 10.39
CA GLU A 44 1.79 3.80 9.75
C GLU A 44 1.16 3.45 8.39
N ILE A 45 1.83 2.63 7.58
CA ILE A 45 1.30 2.16 6.30
C ILE A 45 0.02 1.35 6.53
N ILE A 46 0.04 0.41 7.49
CA ILE A 46 -1.13 -0.40 7.85
C ILE A 46 -2.31 0.50 8.24
N THR A 47 -2.07 1.51 9.09
CA THR A 47 -3.11 2.42 9.57
C THR A 47 -3.65 3.29 8.45
N ALA A 48 -2.78 3.86 7.62
CA ALA A 48 -3.16 4.71 6.50
C ALA A 48 -3.94 3.94 5.43
N VAL A 49 -3.45 2.77 5.02
CA VAL A 49 -4.13 1.90 4.05
C VAL A 49 -5.50 1.46 4.56
N SER A 50 -5.61 1.11 5.84
CA SER A 50 -6.90 0.75 6.47
C SER A 50 -7.91 1.89 6.39
N ARG A 51 -7.47 3.14 6.65
CA ARG A 51 -8.32 4.34 6.53
C ARG A 51 -8.71 4.62 5.09
N MET A 52 -7.78 4.53 4.13
CA MET A 52 -8.07 4.74 2.70
C MET A 52 -9.07 3.73 2.15
N LEU A 53 -9.03 2.49 2.66
CA LEU A 53 -9.99 1.44 2.33
C LEU A 53 -11.38 1.68 2.95
N GLY A 54 -11.51 2.62 3.88
CA GLY A 54 -12.77 2.97 4.54
C GLY A 54 -13.07 2.12 5.79
N PHE A 55 -12.06 1.44 6.35
CA PHE A 55 -12.21 0.73 7.63
C PHE A 55 -12.11 1.70 8.81
N LYS A 56 -13.03 1.56 9.77
CA LYS A 56 -13.02 2.35 11.02
C LYS A 56 -11.93 1.90 11.99
N SER A 57 -11.48 0.65 11.89
CA SER A 57 -10.43 0.08 12.74
C SER A 57 -9.58 -0.92 11.94
N THR A 58 -8.31 -1.02 12.32
CA THR A 58 -7.39 -2.02 11.79
C THR A 58 -7.59 -3.32 12.57
N SER A 59 -8.29 -4.30 11.97
CA SER A 59 -8.38 -5.63 12.57
C SER A 59 -7.05 -6.38 12.45
N SER A 60 -6.82 -7.37 13.31
CA SER A 60 -5.64 -8.25 13.24
C SER A 60 -5.51 -8.95 11.87
N VAL A 61 -6.65 -9.33 11.27
CA VAL A 61 -6.72 -9.91 9.93
C VAL A 61 -6.28 -8.89 8.86
N LEU A 62 -6.80 -7.66 8.91
CA LEU A 62 -6.43 -6.61 7.95
C LEU A 62 -4.95 -6.23 8.08
N LYS A 63 -4.45 -6.12 9.32
CA LYS A 63 -3.02 -5.89 9.60
C LYS A 63 -2.16 -6.97 8.94
N ARG A 64 -2.53 -8.25 9.11
CA ARG A 64 -1.79 -9.37 8.53
C ARG A 64 -1.79 -9.32 7.00
N VAL A 65 -2.94 -9.11 6.36
CA VAL A 65 -3.03 -9.03 4.89
C VAL A 65 -2.18 -7.88 4.33
N ILE A 66 -2.17 -6.71 4.99
CA ILE A 66 -1.35 -5.58 4.57
C ILE A 66 0.15 -5.87 4.78
N SER A 67 0.52 -6.40 5.94
CA SER A 67 1.90 -6.79 6.27
C SER A 67 2.44 -7.82 5.27
N ASP A 68 1.69 -8.90 5.01
CA ASP A 68 2.03 -9.92 4.01
C ASP A 68 2.23 -9.28 2.61
N THR A 69 1.39 -8.31 2.25
CA THR A 69 1.51 -7.59 0.97
C THR A 69 2.78 -6.73 0.92
N ILE A 70 3.12 -6.03 2.00
CA ILE A 70 4.35 -5.23 2.11
C ILE A 70 5.57 -6.13 1.97
N GLU A 71 5.61 -7.26 2.69
CA GLU A 71 6.71 -8.23 2.58
C GLU A 71 6.88 -8.74 1.16
N GLN A 72 5.79 -9.04 0.45
CA GLN A 72 5.85 -9.43 -0.95
C GLN A 72 6.43 -8.32 -1.82
N GLN A 73 6.03 -7.06 -1.62
CA GLN A 73 6.58 -5.93 -2.37
C GLN A 73 8.07 -5.66 -2.07
N ILE A 74 8.53 -5.99 -0.86
CA ILE A 74 9.97 -5.95 -0.53
C ILE A 74 10.71 -7.07 -1.27
N LYS A 75 10.16 -8.29 -1.28
CA LYS A 75 10.71 -9.43 -2.05
C LYS A 75 10.77 -9.15 -3.55
N ASP A 76 9.74 -8.49 -4.08
CA ASP A 76 9.63 -8.06 -5.48
C ASP A 76 10.54 -6.86 -5.82
N LYS A 77 11.28 -6.32 -4.85
CA LYS A 77 12.16 -5.14 -4.98
C LYS A 77 11.43 -3.87 -5.45
N HIS A 78 10.16 -3.74 -5.07
CA HIS A 78 9.40 -2.50 -5.26
C HIS A 78 9.47 -1.59 -4.03
N LEU A 79 9.65 -2.20 -2.85
CA LEU A 79 9.86 -1.51 -1.58
C LEU A 79 11.18 -1.97 -0.97
N LYS A 80 11.79 -1.12 -0.16
CA LYS A 80 12.97 -1.46 0.64
C LYS A 80 12.74 -1.02 2.07
N GLN A 81 13.22 -1.84 3.01
CA GLN A 81 13.27 -1.46 4.41
C GLN A 81 14.64 -0.84 4.71
N HIS A 82 14.65 0.35 5.29
CA HIS A 82 15.86 1.09 5.63
C HIS A 82 15.63 1.84 6.95
N ASP A 83 16.48 1.61 7.95
CA ASP A 83 16.39 2.24 9.28
C ASP A 83 15.00 2.16 9.93
N GLY A 84 14.32 1.03 9.77
CA GLY A 84 12.96 0.82 10.31
C GLY A 84 11.83 1.49 9.52
N LEU A 85 12.17 2.21 8.44
CA LEU A 85 11.22 2.80 7.50
C LEU A 85 11.13 1.95 6.24
N ILE A 86 9.94 1.93 5.66
CA ILE A 86 9.71 1.37 4.33
C ILE A 86 9.76 2.52 3.34
N LEU A 87 10.67 2.41 2.39
CA LEU A 87 10.89 3.34 1.30
C LEU A 87 10.55 2.66 -0.02
N ILE A 88 10.29 3.46 -1.05
CA ILE A 88 10.15 2.91 -2.40
C ILE A 88 11.53 2.58 -2.93
N ASP A 89 11.67 1.34 -3.38
CA ASP A 89 12.81 0.92 -4.17
C ASP A 89 12.46 1.22 -5.63
N GLU A 90 12.42 2.51 -5.95
CA GLU A 90 12.37 2.92 -7.34
C GLU A 90 13.75 2.60 -7.90
N PRO A 91 13.90 1.65 -8.86
CA PRO A 91 15.03 1.75 -9.76
C PRO A 91 14.89 3.14 -10.36
N HIS A 92 15.84 4.01 -10.03
CA HIS A 92 15.92 5.36 -10.54
C HIS A 92 15.87 5.26 -12.08
N VAL A 93 14.68 5.43 -12.67
CA VAL A 93 14.54 5.61 -14.11
C VAL A 93 14.91 7.07 -14.37
N ASP A 94 16.20 7.34 -14.21
CA ASP A 94 16.85 8.58 -14.63
C ASP A 94 17.11 8.52 -16.15
N SER A 95 16.13 8.01 -16.90
CA SER A 95 16.29 7.68 -18.31
C SER A 95 15.00 7.88 -19.08
N ILE A 96 14.50 9.11 -19.07
CA ILE A 96 14.09 9.74 -20.33
C ILE A 96 14.74 11.13 -20.40
N ARG A 97 15.92 11.10 -21.03
CA ARG A 97 16.63 12.18 -21.71
C ARG A 97 15.74 13.35 -22.18
N ASN A 98 16.27 14.54 -21.93
CA ASN A 98 16.48 15.66 -22.87
C ASN A 98 16.25 15.35 -24.37
N VAL A 99 15.90 16.40 -25.14
CA VAL A 99 15.69 16.50 -26.61
C VAL A 99 14.20 16.27 -26.99
N VAL A 100 13.42 17.26 -27.44
CA VAL A 100 13.66 18.33 -28.43
C VAL A 100 13.07 19.66 -27.97
#